data_AF-A0A383BWE9-F1
#
_entry.id   AF-A0A383BWE9-F1
#
_cell.length_a   1.000
_cell.length_b   1.000
_cell.length_c   1.000
_cell.angle_alpha   90.00
_cell.angle_beta   90.00
_cell.angle_gamma   90.00
#
_symmetry.space_group_name_H-M   'P 1'
#
loop_
_entity.id
_entity.type
_entity.pdbx_description
1 polymer ?
#
loop_
_entity_poly.entity_id
_entity_poly.type
_entity_poly.pdbx_seq_one_letter_code
_entity_poly.pdbx_strand_id
1 'polypeptide(L)' 'MSIYTLDFEAPLRDLEDKIDSMKATGIKTGMDVSDALRQLEEDLSDKKKNIYNNLSRWERVQLARHPKRPYSSDFIS' A
#
# COMPACT_ATOMS: atom_id res chain seq x y z
N MET A 1 1.12 -8.46 -5.85
CA MET A 1 1.67 -7.10 -6.04
C MET A 1 2.87 -7.16 -6.97
N SER A 2 3.30 -6.03 -7.55
CA SER A 2 4.53 -5.97 -8.36
C SER A 2 5.73 -6.41 -7.52
N ILE A 3 6.70 -7.08 -8.13
CA ILE A 3 7.97 -7.47 -7.49
C ILE A 3 8.88 -6.26 -7.26
N TYR A 4 8.45 -5.08 -7.74
CA TYR A 4 9.10 -3.79 -7.55
C TYR A 4 8.32 -2.98 -6.53
N THR A 5 8.92 -2.78 -5.36
CA THR A 5 8.49 -1.83 -4.33
C THR A 5 9.46 -0.65 -4.34
N LEU A 6 8.93 0.57 -4.37
CA LEU A 6 9.75 1.77 -4.31
C LEU A 6 10.14 2.06 -2.85
N ASP A 7 11.32 2.62 -2.62
CA ASP A 7 11.84 2.83 -1.25
C ASP A 7 10.90 3.69 -0.38
N PHE A 8 10.22 4.65 -1.00
CA PHE A 8 9.24 5.51 -0.32
C PHE A 8 7.92 4.80 0.03
N GLU A 9 7.67 3.61 -0.53
CA GLU A 9 6.51 2.77 -0.24
C GLU A 9 6.80 1.73 0.87
N ALA A 10 8.05 1.58 1.31
CA ALA A 10 8.42 0.72 2.44
C ALA A 10 7.52 0.91 3.69
N PRO A 11 7.27 2.14 4.19
CA PRO A 11 6.42 2.32 5.38
C PRO A 11 4.94 1.94 5.16
N LEU A 12 4.46 1.91 3.91
CA LEU A 12 3.13 1.42 3.58
C LEU A 12 3.09 -0.09 3.62
N ARG A 13 4.15 -0.73 3.10
CA ARG A 13 4.27 -2.18 3.09
C ARG A 13 4.36 -2.78 4.50
N ASP A 14 5.09 -2.12 5.40
CA ASP A 14 5.14 -2.53 6.80
C ASP A 14 3.75 -2.50 7.47
N LEU A 15 2.91 -1.53 7.10
CA LEU A 15 1.52 -1.44 7.57
C LEU A 15 0.62 -2.50 6.94
N GLU A 16 0.77 -2.76 5.64
CA GLU A 16 0.06 -3.84 4.94
C GLU A 16 0.40 -5.20 5.57
N ASP A 17 1.67 -5.49 5.80
CA ASP A 17 2.13 -6.74 6.42
C ASP A 17 1.60 -6.87 7.87
N LYS A 18 1.50 -5.75 8.60
CA LYS A 18 0.89 -5.73 9.93
C LYS A 18 -0.62 -6.00 9.89
N ILE A 19 -1.34 -5.46 8.91
CA ILE A 19 -2.77 -5.73 8.71
C ILE A 19 -2.97 -7.20 8.32
N ASP A 20 -2.15 -7.73 7.41
CA ASP A 20 -2.24 -9.11 6.95
C ASP A 20 -1.95 -10.10 8.09
N SER A 21 -0.94 -9.82 8.91
CA SER A 21 -0.64 -10.63 10.11
C SER A 21 -1.75 -10.55 11.17
N MET A 22 -2.38 -9.39 11.36
CA MET A 22 -3.55 -9.26 12.24
C MET A 22 -4.78 -9.98 11.68
N LYS A 23 -5.05 -9.92 10.37
CA LYS A 23 -6.10 -10.74 9.72
C LYS A 23 -5.85 -12.22 9.95
N ALA A 24 -4.63 -12.68 9.65
CA ALA A 24 -4.26 -14.08 9.79
C ALA A 24 -4.37 -14.56 11.25
N THR A 25 -4.02 -13.70 12.21
CA THR A 25 -4.14 -14.02 13.64
C THR A 25 -5.60 -14.01 14.09
N GLY A 26 -6.39 -13.01 13.72
CA GLY A 26 -7.82 -12.94 14.04
C GLY A 26 -8.60 -14.16 13.55
N ILE A 27 -8.30 -14.63 12.33
CA ILE A 27 -8.89 -15.85 11.77
C ILE A 27 -8.50 -17.09 12.58
N LYS A 28 -7.25 -17.18 13.07
CA LYS A 28 -6.76 -18.32 13.85
C LYS A 28 -7.31 -18.36 15.28
N THR A 29 -7.44 -17.21 15.92
CA THR A 29 -7.84 -17.11 17.34
C THR A 29 -9.35 -16.96 17.53
N GLY A 30 -10.11 -16.67 16.45
CA GLY A 30 -11.55 -16.40 16.53
C GLY A 30 -11.90 -15.13 17.31
N MET A 31 -10.90 -14.27 17.53
CA MET A 31 -11.05 -13.03 18.28
C MET A 31 -11.46 -11.91 17.33
N ASP A 32 -12.44 -11.12 17.75
CA ASP A 32 -12.90 -9.99 16.95
C ASP A 32 -11.86 -8.87 16.95
N VAL A 33 -11.11 -8.79 15.85
CA VAL A 33 -10.09 -7.76 15.60
C VAL A 33 -10.59 -6.72 14.60
N SER A 34 -11.88 -6.75 14.23
CA SER A 34 -12.44 -5.90 13.17
C SER A 34 -12.23 -4.40 13.43
N ASP A 35 -12.44 -3.93 14.65
CA ASP A 35 -12.26 -2.51 15.02
C ASP A 35 -10.79 -2.06 14.92
N ALA A 36 -9.86 -2.85 15.46
CA ALA A 36 -8.43 -2.55 15.39
C ALA A 36 -7.92 -2.59 13.95
N LEU A 37 -8.49 -3.48 13.15
CA LEU A 37 -8.14 -3.63 11.74
C LEU A 37 -8.63 -2.44 10.93
N ARG A 38 -9.84 -1.94 11.21
CA ARG A 38 -10.39 -0.76 10.55
C ARG A 38 -9.57 0.48 10.83
N GLN A 39 -9.11 0.66 12.08
CA GLN A 39 -8.18 1.76 12.43
C GLN A 39 -6.86 1.68 11.66
N LEU A 40 -6.27 0.49 11.54
CA LEU A 40 -5.04 0.30 10.77
C LEU A 40 -5.24 0.53 9.27
N GLU A 41 -6.38 0.13 8.71
CA GLU A 41 -6.73 0.40 7.31
C GLU A 41 -6.94 1.91 7.05
N GLU A 42 -7.54 2.65 7.99
CA GLU A 42 -7.63 4.11 7.95
C GLU A 42 -6.24 4.77 8.00
N ASP A 43 -5.40 4.37 8.98
CA ASP A 43 -4.03 4.87 9.11
C ASP A 43 -3.19 4.61 7.85
N LEU A 44 -3.36 3.45 7.24
CA LEU A 44 -2.72 3.09 5.97
C LEU A 44 -3.19 4.01 4.85
N SER A 45 -4.50 4.22 4.73
CA SER A 45 -5.08 5.11 3.71
C SER A 45 -4.56 6.54 3.83
N ASP A 46 -4.47 7.06 5.06
CA ASP A 46 -4.00 8.41 5.32
C ASP A 46 -2.50 8.56 5.07
N LYS A 47 -1.68 7.59 5.51
CA LYS A 47 -0.25 7.57 5.15
C LYS A 47 -0.04 7.46 3.66
N LYS A 48 -0.84 6.64 2.98
CA LYS A 48 -0.78 6.48 1.52
C LYS A 48 -1.02 7.80 0.82
N LYS A 49 -2.09 8.52 1.20
CA LYS A 49 -2.37 9.86 0.67
C LYS A 49 -1.23 10.82 0.95
N ASN A 50 -0.70 10.84 2.18
CA ASN A 50 0.38 11.75 2.56
C ASN A 50 1.68 11.51 1.76
N ILE A 51 2.06 10.25 1.53
CA ILE A 51 3.25 9.88 0.76
C ILE A 51 3.08 10.29 -0.71
N TYR A 52 1.96 9.87 -1.34
CA TYR A 52 1.74 10.19 -2.75
C TYR A 52 1.50 11.69 -3.01
N ASN A 53 1.02 12.44 -2.02
CA ASN A 53 0.87 13.90 -2.13
C ASN A 53 2.20 14.63 -2.00
N ASN A 54 3.11 14.15 -1.13
CA ASN A 54 4.41 14.76 -0.86
C ASN A 54 5.57 14.11 -1.62
N LEU A 55 5.33 13.53 -2.79
CA LEU A 55 6.39 12.90 -3.59
C LEU A 55 7.46 13.90 -4.00
N SER A 56 8.71 13.56 -3.74
CA SER A 56 9.86 14.29 -4.24
C SER A 56 9.96 14.20 -5.77
N ARG A 57 10.71 15.12 -6.38
CA ARG A 57 10.91 15.13 -7.85
C ARG A 57 11.45 13.79 -8.36
N TRP A 58 12.33 13.15 -7.61
CA TRP A 58 12.92 11.87 -7.98
C TRP A 58 11.95 10.71 -7.82
N GLU A 59 11.16 10.68 -6.74
CA GLU A 59 10.13 9.65 -6.49
C GLU A 59 9.07 9.65 -7.60
N ARG A 60 8.70 10.84 -8.11
CA ARG A 60 7.81 10.95 -9.29
C ARG A 60 8.41 10.32 -10.53
N VAL A 61 9.72 10.44 -10.75
CA VAL A 61 10.41 9.80 -11.88
C VAL A 61 10.45 8.29 -11.71
N GLN A 62 10.70 7.80 -10.48
CA GLN A 62 10.64 6.37 -10.18
C GLN A 62 9.25 5.80 -10.45
N LEU A 63 8.19 6.50 -10.05
CA LEU A 63 6.81 6.10 -10.31
C LEU A 63 6.44 6.12 -11.80
N ALA A 64 6.97 7.09 -12.57
CA ALA A 64 6.82 7.13 -14.01
C ALA A 64 7.49 5.96 -14.73
N ARG A 65 8.58 5.42 -14.15
CA ARG A 65 9.33 4.27 -14.66
C ARG A 65 8.86 2.93 -14.07
N HIS A 66 7.74 2.92 -13.35
CA HIS A 66 7.26 1.71 -12.70
C HIS A 66 6.94 0.61 -13.74
N PRO A 67 7.41 -0.64 -13.57
CA PRO A 67 7.24 -1.70 -14.57
C PRO A 67 5.78 -2.05 -14.90
N LYS A 68 4.86 -1.83 -13.95
CA LYS A 68 3.41 -2.03 -14.14
C LYS A 68 2.65 -0.73 -14.41
N ARG A 69 3.33 0.33 -14.82
CA ARG A 69 2.63 1.55 -15.25
C ARG A 69 1.78 1.19 -16.49
N PRO A 70 0.48 1.53 -16.52
CA PRO A 70 -0.37 1.21 -17.66
C PRO A 70 0.15 1.84 -18.96
N TYR A 71 0.10 1.08 -20.05
CA TYR A 71 0.46 1.51 -21.39
C TYR A 71 -0.74 2.10 -22.12
N SER A 72 -0.51 2.77 -23.25
CA SER A 72 -1.58 3.39 -24.05
C SER A 72 -2.69 2.41 -24.44
N SER A 73 -2.35 1.14 -24.68
CA SER A 73 -3.32 0.08 -24.96
C SER A 73 -4.25 -0.23 -23.79
N ASP A 74 -3.82 -0.02 -22.55
CA ASP A 74 -4.65 -0.29 -21.36
C ASP A 74 -5.76 0.76 -21.19
N PHE A 75 -5.66 1.90 -21.88
CA PHE A 75 -6.63 3.00 -21.82
C PHE A 75 -7.58 3.04 -23.01
N ILE A 76 -7.30 2.31 -24.09
CA ILE A 76 -8.08 2.34 -25.32
C ILE A 76 -8.80 1.00 -25.45
N SER A 77 -10.11 1.01 -25.14
CA SER A 77 -11.05 -0.09 -25.43
C SER A 77 -11.69 0.07 -26.80
#